data_AF-R5J8I1-F1
#
_entry.id   AF-R5J8I1-F1
#
_cell.length_a   1.000
_cell.length_b   1.000
_cell.length_c   1.000
_cell.angle_alpha   90.00
_cell.angle_beta   90.00
_cell.angle_gamma   90.00
#
_symmetry.space_group_name_H-M   'P 1'
#
loop_
_entity.id
_entity.type
_entity.pdbx_description
1 polymer ?
#
loop_
_entity_poly.entity_id
_entity_poly.type
_entity_poly.pdbx_seq_one_letter_code
_entity_poly.pdbx_strand_id
1 'polypeptide(L)'
;MEKKLIDESCANNVANIQISEETKALLLCRARLSDIYQTVSNVVYLKYGTDVDKEFSGFWDAFSKFDSELMKALSCFIGVTSLESNYTKI
;
A
#
# COMPACT_ATOMS: atom_id res chain seq x y z
N MET A 1 4.72 -11.52 22.26
CA MET A 1 3.64 -11.11 21.35
C MET A 1 3.86 -11.86 20.05
N GLU A 2 3.01 -12.84 19.73
CA GLU A 2 3.13 -13.63 18.50
C GLU A 2 2.92 -12.70 17.29
N LYS A 3 3.93 -12.55 16.44
CA LYS A 3 3.77 -11.86 15.16
C LYS A 3 2.93 -12.76 14.25
N LYS A 4 1.78 -12.26 13.77
CA LYS A 4 1.00 -12.94 12.74
C LYS A 4 1.85 -13.11 11.47
N LEU A 5 1.76 -14.30 10.89
CA LEU A 5 2.57 -14.68 9.73
C LEU A 5 2.12 -13.96 8.45
N ILE A 6 0.81 -13.73 8.32
CA ILE A 6 0.18 -12.97 7.23
C ILE A 6 -0.46 -11.73 7.85
N ASP A 7 -0.18 -10.56 7.27
CA ASP A 7 -0.84 -9.31 7.60
C ASP A 7 -1.83 -8.94 6.50
N GLU A 8 -3.03 -8.52 6.87
CA GLU A 8 -4.07 -8.00 5.97
C GLU A 8 -4.73 -6.76 6.59
N SER A 9 -4.13 -6.21 7.65
CA SER A 9 -4.71 -5.11 8.43
C SER A 9 -4.84 -3.84 7.61
N CYS A 10 -3.87 -3.56 6.73
CA CYS A 10 -3.92 -2.38 5.89
C CYS A 10 -5.08 -2.49 4.89
N ALA A 11 -5.20 -3.62 4.18
CA ALA A 11 -6.26 -3.80 3.18
C ALA A 11 -7.66 -3.72 3.79
N ASN A 12 -7.84 -4.31 4.98
CA ASN A 12 -9.11 -4.27 5.70
C ASN A 12 -9.56 -2.85 6.09
N ASN A 13 -8.61 -1.95 6.39
CA ASN A 13 -8.92 -0.57 6.75
C ASN A 13 -9.48 0.26 5.57
N VAL A 14 -9.07 -0.05 4.34
CA VAL A 14 -9.52 0.68 3.14
C VAL A 14 -10.95 0.29 2.74
N ALA A 15 -11.40 -0.92 3.07
CA ALA A 15 -12.71 -1.43 2.67
C ALA A 15 -13.89 -0.55 3.15
N ASN A 16 -13.71 0.20 4.24
CA ASN A 16 -14.75 1.00 4.89
C ASN A 16 -14.81 2.48 4.43
N ILE A 17 -13.94 2.91 3.51
CA ILE A 17 -13.90 4.31 3.06
C ILE A 17 -14.96 4.55 1.95
N GLN A 18 -15.72 5.64 2.06
CA GLN A 18 -16.66 6.11 1.03
C GLN A 18 -15.95 7.03 0.02
N ILE A 19 -15.53 6.46 -1.11
CA ILE A 19 -14.86 7.11 -2.25
C ILE A 19 -15.23 6.36 -3.54
N SER A 20 -14.83 6.88 -4.71
CA SER A 20 -15.06 6.18 -5.98
C SER A 20 -14.42 4.78 -5.96
N GLU A 21 -15.04 3.83 -6.68
CA GLU A 21 -14.56 2.44 -6.76
C GLU A 21 -13.13 2.36 -7.31
N GLU A 22 -12.79 3.21 -8.27
CA GLU A 22 -11.44 3.28 -8.85
C GLU A 22 -10.41 3.79 -7.83
N THR A 23 -10.74 4.84 -7.09
CA THR A 23 -9.87 5.37 -6.03
C THR A 23 -9.70 4.33 -4.92
N LYS A 24 -10.79 3.62 -4.58
CA LYS A 24 -10.78 2.54 -3.60
C LYS A 24 -9.90 1.37 -4.05
N ALA A 25 -9.97 1.00 -5.32
CA ALA A 25 -9.11 -0.04 -5.90
C ALA A 25 -7.63 0.33 -5.80
N LEU A 26 -7.27 1.58 -6.10
CA LEU A 26 -5.88 2.06 -5.97
C LEU A 26 -5.40 2.08 -4.51
N LEU A 27 -6.23 2.54 -3.58
CA LEU A 27 -5.92 2.49 -2.15
C LEU A 27 -5.78 1.04 -1.65
N LEU A 28 -6.64 0.12 -2.11
CA LEU A 28 -6.54 -1.30 -1.78
C LEU A 28 -5.24 -1.92 -2.30
N CYS A 29 -4.80 -1.57 -3.52
CA CYS A 29 -3.51 -1.99 -4.05
C CYS A 29 -2.35 -1.52 -3.17
N ARG A 30 -2.36 -0.26 -2.75
CA ARG A 30 -1.34 0.30 -1.86
C ARG A 30 -1.33 -0.38 -0.48
N ALA A 31 -2.51 -0.63 0.06
CA ALA A 31 -2.67 -1.32 1.34
C ALA A 31 -2.14 -2.76 1.27
N ARG A 32 -2.49 -3.51 0.21
CA ARG A 32 -1.96 -4.85 -0.05
C ARG A 32 -0.45 -4.87 -0.25
N LEU A 33 0.14 -3.84 -0.86
CA LEU A 33 1.58 -3.72 -0.96
C LEU A 33 2.25 -3.63 0.42
N SER A 34 1.64 -2.89 1.34
CA SER A 34 2.10 -2.77 2.73
C SER A 34 2.00 -4.12 3.46
N ASP A 35 0.87 -4.81 3.30
CA ASP A 35 0.62 -6.14 3.84
C ASP A 35 1.66 -7.18 3.34
N ILE A 36 2.03 -7.12 2.04
CA ILE A 36 3.10 -7.96 1.46
C ILE A 36 4.44 -7.68 2.13
N TYR A 37 4.84 -6.40 2.27
CA TYR A 37 6.12 -6.06 2.89
C TYR A 37 6.18 -6.53 4.35
N GLN A 38 5.11 -6.33 5.12
CA GLN A 38 5.01 -6.78 6.50
C GLN A 38 5.08 -8.31 6.61
N THR A 39 4.35 -9.03 5.76
CA THR A 39 4.36 -10.49 5.68
C THR A 39 5.77 -11.02 5.41
N VAL A 40 6.45 -10.49 4.38
CA VAL A 40 7.83 -10.88 4.05
C VAL A 40 8.77 -10.56 5.21
N SER A 41 8.68 -9.35 5.77
CA SER A 41 9.51 -8.92 6.90
C SER A 41 9.34 -9.84 8.12
N ASN A 42 8.11 -10.24 8.42
CA ASN A 42 7.82 -11.16 9.52
C ASN A 42 8.38 -12.56 9.25
N VAL A 43 8.20 -13.11 8.05
CA VAL A 43 8.75 -14.42 7.69
C VAL A 43 10.27 -14.44 7.76
N VAL A 44 10.93 -13.40 7.23
CA VAL A 44 12.39 -13.28 7.26
C VAL A 44 12.89 -13.15 8.70
N TYR A 45 12.26 -12.31 9.51
CA TYR A 45 12.61 -12.18 10.92
C TYR A 45 12.45 -13.50 11.69
N LEU A 46 11.35 -14.21 11.48
CA LEU A 46 11.10 -15.50 12.14
C LEU A 46 12.09 -16.58 11.71
N LYS A 47 12.56 -16.54 10.45
CA LYS A 47 13.46 -17.55 9.89
C LYS A 47 14.94 -17.27 10.18
N TYR A 48 15.36 -16.01 10.11
CA TYR A 48 16.77 -15.61 10.14
C TYR A 48 17.13 -14.76 11.38
N GLY A 49 16.16 -14.31 12.17
CA GLY A 49 16.39 -13.52 13.37
C GLY A 49 16.86 -12.09 13.10
N THR A 50 16.68 -11.59 11.89
CA THR A 50 17.15 -10.27 11.45
C THR A 50 16.17 -9.61 10.47
N ASP A 51 16.39 -8.34 10.18
CA ASP A 51 15.53 -7.54 9.31
C ASP A 51 15.66 -7.94 7.84
N VAL A 52 14.57 -7.77 7.08
CA VAL A 52 14.53 -8.11 5.65
C VAL A 52 15.62 -7.42 4.85
N ASP A 53 15.93 -6.16 5.16
CA ASP A 53 16.94 -5.39 4.42
C ASP A 53 18.38 -5.79 4.75
N LYS A 54 18.61 -6.45 5.88
CA LYS A 54 19.94 -7.01 6.22
C LYS A 54 20.20 -8.30 5.44
N GLU A 55 19.18 -9.12 5.23
CA GLU A 55 19.28 -10.37 4.46
C GLU A 55 19.16 -10.14 2.96
N PHE A 56 18.30 -9.21 2.56
CA PHE A 56 17.96 -8.91 1.18
C PHE A 56 18.13 -7.42 0.93
N SER A 57 19.39 -7.01 0.72
CA SER A 57 19.75 -5.62 0.41
C SER A 57 18.92 -5.08 -0.75
N GLY A 58 18.31 -3.91 -0.54
CA GLY A 58 17.50 -3.20 -1.55
C GLY A 58 16.02 -3.60 -1.58
N PHE A 59 15.56 -4.48 -0.68
CA PHE A 59 14.15 -4.86 -0.61
C PHE A 59 13.25 -3.67 -0.25
N TRP A 60 13.62 -2.90 0.78
CA TRP A 60 12.94 -1.65 1.15
C TRP A 60 12.96 -0.61 0.03
N ASP A 61 14.07 -0.48 -0.69
CA ASP A 61 14.17 0.49 -1.79
C ASP A 61 13.22 0.12 -2.92
N ALA A 62 13.13 -1.17 -3.27
CA ALA A 62 12.18 -1.66 -4.27
C ALA A 62 10.73 -1.46 -3.84
N PHE A 63 10.40 -1.78 -2.58
CA PHE A 63 9.08 -1.52 -1.99
C PHE A 63 8.73 -0.03 -2.05
N SER A 64 9.63 0.83 -1.55
CA SER A 64 9.44 2.28 -1.48
C SER A 64 9.28 2.90 -2.86
N LYS A 65 10.04 2.42 -3.84
CA LYS A 65 9.92 2.87 -5.23
C LYS A 65 8.55 2.51 -5.80
N PHE A 66 8.04 1.32 -5.54
CA PHE A 66 6.72 0.93 -6.05
C PHE A 66 5.59 1.66 -5.31
N ASP A 67 5.68 1.85 -4.00
CA ASP A 67 4.71 2.68 -3.25
C ASP A 67 4.68 4.13 -3.77
N SER A 68 5.84 4.69 -4.08
CA SER A 68 5.96 6.03 -4.67
C SER A 68 5.23 6.13 -6.02
N GLU A 69 5.41 5.16 -6.92
CA GLU A 69 4.70 5.14 -8.20
C GLU A 69 3.19 4.93 -8.04
N LEU A 70 2.75 4.08 -7.09
CA LEU A 70 1.34 3.92 -6.74
C LEU A 70 0.74 5.23 -6.21
N MET A 71 1.46 5.95 -5.36
CA MET A 71 1.04 7.25 -4.84
C MET A 71 0.93 8.31 -5.93
N LYS A 72 1.84 8.32 -6.90
CA LYS A 72 1.74 9.20 -8.08
C LYS A 72 0.52 8.85 -8.92
N ALA A 73 0.27 7.57 -9.19
CA ALA A 73 -0.90 7.12 -9.94
C ALA A 73 -2.21 7.53 -9.24
N LEU A 74 -2.29 7.32 -7.92
CA LEU A 74 -3.44 7.73 -7.11
C LEU A 74 -3.65 9.25 -7.12
N SER A 75 -2.57 10.03 -6.96
CA SER A 75 -2.64 11.49 -6.98
C SER A 75 -3.06 12.01 -8.34
N CYS A 76 -2.55 11.42 -9.42
CA CYS A 76 -2.94 11.75 -10.80
C CYS A 76 -4.42 11.44 -11.04
N PHE A 77 -4.88 10.26 -10.64
CA PHE A 77 -6.28 9.85 -10.80
C PHE A 77 -7.23 10.77 -10.03
N ILE A 78 -6.93 11.09 -8.77
CA ILE A 78 -7.71 12.03 -7.98
C ILE A 78 -7.68 13.43 -8.62
N GLY A 79 -6.53 13.88 -9.12
CA GLY A 79 -6.38 15.16 -9.80
C GLY A 79 -7.25 15.25 -11.05
N VAL A 80 -7.20 14.23 -11.92
CA VAL A 80 -8.05 14.14 -13.12
C VAL A 80 -9.52 14.10 -12.73
N THR A 81 -9.91 13.22 -11.80
CA THR A 81 -11.30 13.10 -11.35
C THR A 81 -11.82 14.41 -10.75
N SER A 82 -11.00 15.13 -9.99
CA SER A 82 -11.35 16.43 -9.40
C SER A 82 -11.47 17.55 -10.43
N LEU A 83 -10.71 17.48 -11.53
CA LEU A 83 -10.78 18.45 -12.63
C LEU A 83 -11.96 18.15 -13.56
N GLU A 84 -12.27 16.88 -13.79
CA GLU A 84 -13.40 16.40 -14.59
C GLU A 84 -14.74 16.49 -13.85
N SER A 85 -14.71 16.41 -12.51
CA SER A 85 -15.83 16.81 -11.66
C SER A 85 -15.95 18.33 -11.69
N ASN A 86 -16.41 18.85 -12.82
CA ASN A 86 -16.68 20.26 -13.01
C ASN A 86 -17.39 20.81 -11.78
N TYR A 87 -16.79 21.86 -11.21
CA TYR A 87 -17.46 22.95 -10.50
C TYR A 87 -18.68 23.39 -11.31
N THR A 88 -19.76 22.62 -11.22
CA THR A 88 -21.04 22.98 -11.77
C THR A 88 -21.62 23.92 -10.73
N LYS A 89 -21.37 25.22 -10.96
CA LYS A 89 -21.90 26.40 -10.26
C LYS A 89 -22.91 26.09 -9.14
N ILE A 90 -22.56 26.45 -7.90
CA ILE A 90 -23.56 26.96 -6.96
C ILE A 90 -23.78 28.43 -7.32
#